data_AF-A0A5D4GNK8-F1
#
_entry.id   AF-A0A5D4GNK8-F1
#
_cell.length_a   1.000
_cell.length_b   1.000
_cell.length_c   1.000
_cell.angle_alpha   90.00
_cell.angle_beta   90.00
_cell.angle_gamma   90.00
#
_symmetry.space_group_name_H-M   'P 1'
#
loop_
_entity.id
_entity.type
_entity.pdbx_description
1 polymer ?
#
loop_
_entity_poly.entity_id
_entity_poly.type
_entity_poly.pdbx_seq_one_letter_code
_entity_poly.pdbx_strand_id
1 'polypeptide(L)'
;MHAKLNELASELFRTFARFEYALKAAGFHRGEGAAEPNWRSFAESIPDLFDNISEATLNEAVSYILQHPPKKQVISGGVLDWADGVPQTDLQSDRILIYVRRVRNNLFHGGKFNGHWFAPERSEALLKHSLVILRACLGASPDVRQAYDN
;
A
#
# COMPACT_ATOMS: atom_id res chain seq x y z
N MET A 1 -20.43 -3.48 -11.63
CA MET A 1 -19.19 -2.70 -11.45
C MET A 1 -18.89 -2.42 -9.98
N HIS A 2 -19.80 -1.79 -9.22
CA HIS A 2 -19.53 -1.45 -7.81
C HIS A 2 -19.32 -2.64 -6.87
N ALA A 3 -20.05 -3.77 -7.05
CA ALA A 3 -19.86 -4.97 -6.23
C ALA A 3 -18.41 -5.51 -6.29
N LYS A 4 -17.86 -5.64 -7.50
CA LYS A 4 -16.48 -6.08 -7.72
C LYS A 4 -15.45 -5.14 -7.10
N LEU A 5 -15.64 -3.81 -7.23
CA LEU A 5 -14.76 -2.85 -6.56
C LEU A 5 -14.86 -2.94 -5.04
N ASN A 6 -16.06 -3.16 -4.50
CA ASN A 6 -16.26 -3.34 -3.07
C ASN A 6 -15.56 -4.61 -2.56
N GLU A 7 -15.61 -5.70 -3.32
CA GLU A 7 -14.88 -6.93 -3.03
C GLU A 7 -13.37 -6.69 -3.02
N LEU A 8 -12.85 -6.03 -4.06
CA LEU A 8 -11.44 -5.72 -4.19
C LEU A 8 -10.95 -4.76 -3.08
N ALA A 9 -11.77 -3.78 -2.73
CA ALA A 9 -11.51 -2.89 -1.60
C ALA A 9 -11.50 -3.64 -0.28
N SER A 10 -12.46 -4.55 -0.07
CA SER A 10 -12.52 -5.40 1.12
C SER A 10 -11.31 -6.34 1.19
N GLU A 11 -10.87 -6.87 0.05
CA GLU A 11 -9.67 -7.69 -0.07
C GLU A 11 -8.41 -6.91 0.27
N LEU A 12 -8.22 -5.71 -0.32
CA LEU A 12 -7.09 -4.85 0.02
C LEU A 12 -7.11 -4.46 1.49
N PHE A 13 -8.27 -4.10 2.05
CA PHE A 13 -8.40 -3.74 3.45
C PHE A 13 -7.96 -4.87 4.38
N ARG A 14 -8.50 -6.08 4.19
CA ARG A 14 -8.13 -7.26 5.00
C ARG A 14 -6.66 -7.61 4.85
N THR A 15 -6.16 -7.62 3.61
CA THR A 15 -4.75 -7.93 3.30
C THR A 15 -3.84 -6.92 3.98
N PHE A 16 -4.11 -5.63 3.82
CA PHE A 16 -3.29 -4.57 4.38
C PHE A 16 -3.33 -4.57 5.92
N ALA A 17 -4.50 -4.74 6.54
CA ALA A 17 -4.62 -4.79 7.99
C ALA A 17 -3.84 -5.98 8.59
N ARG A 18 -3.94 -7.16 7.96
CA ARG A 18 -3.16 -8.34 8.38
C ARG A 18 -1.66 -8.14 8.13
N PHE A 19 -1.28 -7.47 7.05
CA PHE A 19 0.11 -7.12 6.76
C PHE A 19 0.68 -6.16 7.82
N GLU A 20 -0.06 -5.12 8.25
CA GLU A 20 0.38 -4.22 9.32
C GLU A 20 0.60 -4.95 10.64
N TYR A 21 -0.27 -5.91 10.97
CA TYR A 21 -0.05 -6.78 12.13
C TYR A 21 1.22 -7.63 11.95
N ALA A 22 1.36 -8.29 10.81
CA ALA A 22 2.49 -9.16 10.51
C ALA A 22 3.83 -8.43 10.58
N LEU A 23 3.91 -7.19 10.06
CA LEU A 23 5.09 -6.34 10.20
C LEU A 23 5.49 -6.17 11.66
N LYS A 24 4.54 -5.82 12.52
CA LYS A 24 4.81 -5.61 13.95
C LYS A 24 5.25 -6.90 14.63
N ALA A 25 4.56 -8.00 14.37
CA ALA A 25 4.88 -9.30 14.93
C ALA A 25 6.24 -9.84 14.47
N ALA A 26 6.68 -9.47 13.26
CA ALA A 26 7.99 -9.80 12.72
C ALA A 26 9.11 -8.80 13.13
N GLY A 27 8.85 -7.88 14.05
CA GLY A 27 9.85 -6.94 14.57
C GLY A 27 9.99 -5.63 13.80
N PHE A 28 9.24 -5.43 12.71
CA PHE A 28 9.16 -4.15 12.01
C PHE A 28 8.18 -3.20 12.73
N HIS A 29 8.58 -2.76 13.92
CA HIS A 29 7.83 -1.82 14.77
C HIS A 29 8.71 -0.67 15.28
N ARG A 30 8.11 0.33 15.92
CA ARG A 30 8.81 1.53 16.41
C ARG A 30 9.40 1.42 17.83
N GLY A 31 9.41 0.23 18.42
CA GLY A 31 9.97 -0.03 19.74
C GLY A 31 8.91 0.03 20.85
N GLU A 32 9.34 0.29 22.08
CA GLU A 32 8.45 0.37 23.23
C GLU A 32 7.44 1.52 23.10
N GLY A 33 6.19 1.27 23.51
CA GLY A 33 5.09 2.24 23.41
C GLY A 33 3.97 1.77 22.49
N ALA A 34 3.44 2.66 21.64
CA ALA A 34 2.37 2.33 20.72
C ALA A 34 2.84 1.31 19.66
N ALA A 35 2.07 0.24 19.47
CA ALA A 35 2.36 -0.81 18.51
C ALA A 35 2.08 -0.35 17.06
N GLU A 36 3.01 0.44 16.52
CA GLU A 36 2.96 0.99 15.17
C GLU A 36 3.88 0.21 14.21
N PRO A 37 3.41 -0.15 13.00
CA PRO A 37 4.25 -0.80 12.00
C PRO A 37 5.31 0.17 11.47
N ASN A 38 6.56 -0.27 11.44
CA ASN A 38 7.65 0.44 10.80
C ASN A 38 7.84 -0.02 9.36
N TRP A 39 7.01 0.54 8.47
CA TRP A 39 7.09 0.30 7.03
C TRP A 39 8.42 0.68 6.39
N ARG A 40 9.14 1.67 6.96
CA ARG A 40 10.43 2.10 6.42
C ARG A 40 11.50 1.04 6.68
N SER A 41 11.61 0.54 7.90
CA SER A 41 12.56 -0.54 8.20
C SER A 41 12.25 -1.81 7.41
N PHE A 42 10.97 -2.08 7.15
CA PHE A 42 10.60 -3.18 6.26
C PHE A 42 11.05 -2.92 4.81
N ALA A 43 10.83 -1.71 4.30
CA ALA A 43 11.29 -1.35 2.96
C ALA A 43 12.80 -1.53 2.79
N GLU A 44 13.58 -1.16 3.81
CA GLU A 44 15.04 -1.33 3.86
C GLU A 44 15.49 -2.79 3.88
N SER A 45 14.64 -3.73 4.31
CA SER A 45 14.96 -5.16 4.32
C SER A 45 14.64 -5.88 3.00
N ILE A 46 13.94 -5.22 2.06
CA ILE A 46 13.56 -5.80 0.76
C ILE A 46 13.88 -4.90 -0.46
N PRO A 47 15.04 -4.22 -0.53
CA PRO A 47 15.36 -3.34 -1.67
C PRO A 47 15.41 -4.12 -3.00
N ASP A 48 16.05 -5.29 -2.99
CA ASP A 48 16.26 -6.13 -4.17
C ASP A 48 14.97 -6.58 -4.85
N LEU A 49 13.86 -6.65 -4.10
CA LEU A 49 12.55 -7.01 -4.65
C LEU A 49 12.12 -6.06 -5.78
N PHE A 50 12.54 -4.80 -5.72
CA PHE A 50 12.10 -3.75 -6.64
C PHE A 50 13.18 -3.25 -7.60
N ASP A 51 14.45 -3.56 -7.34
CA ASP A 51 15.56 -3.09 -8.17
C ASP A 51 15.79 -3.97 -9.40
N ASN A 52 15.48 -5.28 -9.33
CA ASN A 52 15.64 -6.24 -10.43
C ASN A 52 14.41 -7.13 -10.62
N ILE A 53 13.26 -6.52 -10.92
CA ILE A 53 11.99 -7.24 -11.04
C ILE A 53 11.99 -8.13 -12.30
N SER A 54 12.11 -9.44 -12.10
CA SER A 54 12.02 -10.45 -13.18
C SER A 54 10.59 -10.93 -13.42
N GLU A 55 9.72 -10.83 -12.43
CA GLU A 55 8.33 -11.30 -12.52
C GLU A 55 7.46 -10.23 -13.20
N ALA A 56 6.82 -10.62 -14.31
CA ALA A 56 6.11 -9.69 -15.18
C ALA A 56 4.93 -8.97 -14.49
N THR A 57 4.18 -9.68 -13.65
CA THR A 57 2.99 -9.14 -12.97
C THR A 57 3.39 -8.07 -11.95
N LEU A 58 4.45 -8.32 -11.18
CA LEU A 58 5.03 -7.37 -10.22
C LEU A 58 5.62 -6.17 -10.96
N ASN A 59 6.32 -6.41 -12.06
CA ASN A 59 6.91 -5.32 -12.87
C ASN A 59 5.81 -4.39 -13.41
N GLU A 60 4.72 -4.96 -13.92
CA GLU A 60 3.54 -4.19 -14.35
C GLU A 60 2.94 -3.40 -13.18
N ALA A 61 2.76 -4.03 -12.02
CA ALA A 61 2.18 -3.37 -10.84
C ALA A 61 3.02 -2.20 -10.32
N VAL A 62 4.33 -2.40 -10.24
CA VAL A 62 5.28 -1.35 -9.83
C VAL A 62 5.29 -0.22 -10.86
N SER A 63 5.41 -0.55 -12.14
CA SER A 63 5.37 0.43 -13.23
C SER A 63 4.08 1.26 -13.20
N TYR A 64 2.93 0.61 -13.02
CA TYR A 64 1.64 1.29 -12.97
C TYR A 64 1.57 2.27 -11.79
N ILE A 65 1.94 1.84 -10.58
CA ILE A 65 1.88 2.72 -9.39
C ILE A 65 2.84 3.90 -9.52
N LEU A 66 4.01 3.72 -10.11
CA LEU A 66 4.98 4.81 -10.31
C LEU A 66 4.50 5.82 -11.36
N GLN A 67 3.84 5.36 -12.43
CA GLN A 67 3.32 6.21 -13.50
C GLN A 67 1.98 6.88 -13.13
N HIS A 68 1.17 6.24 -12.29
CA HIS A 68 -0.17 6.71 -11.91
C HIS A 68 -0.32 6.86 -10.38
N PRO A 69 0.57 7.62 -9.70
CA PRO A 69 0.68 7.59 -8.25
C PRO A 69 -0.62 8.03 -7.55
N PRO A 70 -0.98 7.40 -6.43
CA PRO A 70 -2.11 7.83 -5.62
C PRO A 70 -1.81 9.19 -4.96
N LYS A 71 -2.84 10.04 -4.92
CA LYS A 71 -2.78 11.33 -4.22
C LYS A 71 -2.55 11.13 -2.72
N LYS A 72 -1.89 12.10 -2.10
CA LYS A 72 -1.73 12.19 -0.64
C LYS A 72 -2.90 12.98 -0.07
N GLN A 73 -3.57 12.44 0.95
CA GLN A 73 -4.53 13.20 1.73
C GLN A 73 -3.79 14.20 2.64
N VAL A 74 -4.24 15.45 2.62
CA VAL A 74 -3.62 16.57 3.33
C VAL A 74 -4.71 17.44 3.98
N ILE A 75 -4.30 18.32 4.88
CA ILE A 75 -5.15 19.42 5.35
C ILE A 75 -4.68 20.69 4.66
N SER A 76 -5.56 21.34 3.92
CA SER A 76 -5.30 22.60 3.21
C SER A 76 -6.32 23.63 3.67
N GLY A 77 -5.87 24.75 4.25
CA GLY A 77 -6.78 25.79 4.76
C GLY A 77 -7.76 25.32 5.85
N GLY A 78 -7.39 24.30 6.64
CA GLY A 78 -8.23 23.73 7.70
C GLY A 78 -9.25 22.70 7.22
N VAL A 79 -9.28 22.37 5.93
CA VAL A 79 -10.16 21.34 5.35
C VAL A 79 -9.37 20.19 4.75
N LEU A 80 -10.04 19.04 4.61
CA LEU A 80 -9.47 17.84 3.99
C LEU A 80 -9.32 18.04 2.47
N ASP A 81 -8.15 17.74 1.94
CA ASP A 81 -7.82 17.90 0.51
C ASP A 81 -6.87 16.77 0.02
N TRP A 82 -6.64 16.71 -1.28
CA TRP A 82 -5.75 15.74 -1.94
C TRP A 82 -4.72 16.43 -2.82
N ALA A 83 -3.46 16.31 -2.40
CA ALA A 83 -2.33 16.83 -3.15
C ALA A 83 -1.63 15.74 -3.96
N ASP A 84 -1.17 16.11 -5.15
CA ASP A 84 -0.13 15.37 -5.84
C ASP A 84 1.21 15.58 -5.12
N GLY A 85 2.13 14.63 -5.23
CA GLY A 85 3.44 14.76 -4.61
C GLY A 85 4.20 13.46 -4.46
N VAL A 86 5.42 13.43 -4.98
CA VAL A 86 6.33 12.29 -4.86
C VAL A 86 6.72 12.12 -3.38
N PRO A 87 6.69 10.89 -2.82
CA PRO A 87 7.19 10.63 -1.48
C PRO A 87 8.63 11.10 -1.32
N GLN A 88 8.91 11.81 -0.23
CA GLN A 88 10.27 12.21 0.14
C GLN A 88 10.99 11.00 0.74
N THR A 89 11.65 10.23 -0.12
CA THR A 89 12.41 9.04 0.26
C THR A 89 13.46 8.75 -0.80
N ASP A 90 14.61 8.28 -0.35
CA ASP A 90 15.77 7.88 -1.15
C ASP A 90 15.68 6.42 -1.65
N LEU A 91 14.74 5.64 -1.11
CA LEU A 91 14.63 4.21 -1.35
C LEU A 91 13.40 3.89 -2.21
N GLN A 92 13.60 3.13 -3.29
CA GLN A 92 12.54 2.76 -4.22
C GLN A 92 11.47 1.88 -3.55
N SER A 93 11.87 0.88 -2.78
CA SER A 93 10.95 0.02 -2.04
C SER A 93 10.04 0.83 -1.09
N ASP A 94 10.61 1.80 -0.37
CA ASP A 94 9.85 2.67 0.53
C ASP A 94 8.92 3.59 -0.26
N ARG A 95 9.35 4.13 -1.40
CA ARG A 95 8.49 4.93 -2.29
C ARG A 95 7.26 4.16 -2.72
N ILE A 96 7.44 2.92 -3.19
CA ILE A 96 6.36 2.03 -3.62
C ILE A 96 5.42 1.72 -2.44
N LEU A 97 5.96 1.38 -1.28
CA LEU A 97 5.17 1.10 -0.07
C LEU A 97 4.44 2.34 0.46
N ILE A 98 5.00 3.55 0.33
CA ILE A 98 4.28 4.81 0.63
C ILE A 98 3.06 4.94 -0.30
N TYR A 99 3.20 4.64 -1.60
CA TYR A 99 2.07 4.69 -2.51
C TYR A 99 0.99 3.66 -2.16
N VAL A 100 1.34 2.41 -1.85
CA VAL A 100 0.37 1.40 -1.39
C VAL A 100 -0.38 1.89 -0.14
N ARG A 101 0.32 2.48 0.83
CA ARG A 101 -0.30 3.09 2.03
C ARG A 101 -1.26 4.23 1.67
N ARG A 102 -0.94 5.06 0.68
CA ARG A 102 -1.86 6.11 0.18
C ARG A 102 -3.09 5.52 -0.49
N VAL A 103 -2.97 4.43 -1.26
CA VAL A 103 -4.15 3.72 -1.82
C VAL A 103 -5.06 3.28 -0.68
N ARG A 104 -4.51 2.66 0.37
CA ARG A 104 -5.28 2.27 1.56
C ARG A 104 -5.93 3.45 2.26
N ASN A 105 -5.21 4.57 2.44
CA ASN A 105 -5.77 5.76 3.10
C ASN A 105 -6.91 6.39 2.28
N ASN A 106 -6.80 6.35 0.95
CA ASN A 106 -7.82 6.86 0.04
C ASN A 106 -9.03 5.92 -0.10
N LEU A 107 -8.94 4.67 0.40
CA LEU A 107 -9.91 3.61 0.17
C LEU A 107 -11.30 3.92 0.76
N PHE A 108 -11.34 4.40 2.01
CA PHE A 108 -12.58 4.67 2.74
C PHE A 108 -12.72 6.11 3.22
N HIS A 109 -11.60 6.82 3.41
CA HIS A 109 -11.57 8.17 4.01
C HIS A 109 -11.50 9.31 2.99
N GLY A 110 -11.70 9.00 1.70
CA GLY A 110 -11.52 9.93 0.60
C GLY A 110 -12.66 10.94 0.36
N GLY A 111 -13.69 11.03 1.22
CA GLY A 111 -14.98 11.64 0.83
C GLY A 111 -15.66 10.93 -0.36
N LYS A 112 -15.04 9.83 -0.83
CA LYS A 112 -15.42 9.01 -1.98
C LYS A 112 -16.46 7.95 -1.65
N PHE A 113 -16.96 7.93 -0.41
CA PHE A 113 -17.89 6.92 0.07
C PHE A 113 -19.31 7.46 0.31
N ASN A 114 -19.69 8.53 -0.41
CA ASN A 114 -21.11 8.91 -0.57
C ASN A 114 -21.83 7.97 -1.56
N GLY A 115 -21.66 6.65 -1.42
CA GLY A 115 -22.29 5.63 -2.26
C GLY A 115 -21.69 5.45 -3.68
N HIS A 116 -20.67 6.21 -4.08
CA HIS A 116 -20.12 6.16 -5.44
C HIS A 116 -18.58 6.19 -5.50
N TRP A 117 -18.01 5.28 -6.29
CA TRP A 117 -16.58 5.25 -6.58
C TRP A 117 -16.18 6.39 -7.54
N PHE A 118 -15.29 7.28 -7.09
CA PHE A 118 -14.71 8.31 -7.96
C PHE A 118 -13.58 7.74 -8.81
N ALA A 119 -13.69 7.86 -10.13
CA ALA A 119 -12.79 7.22 -11.11
C ALA A 119 -12.65 5.71 -10.83
N PRO A 120 -13.74 4.93 -11.01
CA PRO A 120 -13.78 3.52 -10.63
C PRO A 120 -12.72 2.68 -11.34
N GLU A 121 -12.40 2.97 -12.60
CA GLU A 121 -11.38 2.25 -13.37
C GLU A 121 -9.99 2.46 -12.78
N ARG A 122 -9.65 3.72 -12.46
CA ARG A 122 -8.38 4.05 -11.78
C ARG A 122 -8.33 3.44 -10.39
N SER A 123 -9.45 3.45 -9.67
CA SER A 123 -9.54 2.84 -8.34
C SER A 123 -9.30 1.33 -8.44
N GLU A 124 -9.97 0.63 -9.36
CA GLU A 124 -9.76 -0.81 -9.59
C GLU A 124 -8.30 -1.13 -9.88
N ALA A 125 -7.64 -0.38 -10.76
CA ALA A 125 -6.25 -0.60 -11.11
C ALA A 125 -5.32 -0.40 -9.90
N LEU A 126 -5.46 0.72 -9.17
CA LEU A 126 -4.64 0.98 -7.98
C LEU A 126 -4.80 -0.11 -6.91
N LEU A 127 -6.02 -0.61 -6.71
CA LEU A 127 -6.29 -1.68 -5.75
C LEU A 127 -5.63 -3.00 -6.17
N LYS A 128 -5.77 -3.41 -7.45
CA LYS A 128 -5.16 -4.63 -7.97
C LYS A 128 -3.65 -4.61 -7.87
N HIS A 129 -3.02 -3.53 -8.33
CA HIS A 129 -1.56 -3.41 -8.31
C HIS A 129 -1.03 -3.34 -6.87
N SER A 130 -1.76 -2.69 -5.95
CA SER A 130 -1.41 -2.71 -4.51
C SER A 130 -1.45 -4.13 -3.91
N LEU A 131 -2.45 -4.94 -4.27
CA LEU A 131 -2.53 -6.34 -3.83
C LEU A 131 -1.37 -7.19 -4.38
N VAL A 132 -1.00 -7.01 -5.65
CA VAL A 132 0.15 -7.69 -6.26
C VAL A 132 1.43 -7.33 -5.50
N ILE A 133 1.66 -6.04 -5.24
CA ILE A 133 2.84 -5.57 -4.52
C ILE A 133 2.90 -6.14 -3.10
N LEU A 134 1.80 -6.10 -2.34
CA LEU A 134 1.75 -6.65 -0.99
C LEU A 134 2.04 -8.16 -0.98
N ARG A 135 1.49 -8.92 -1.94
CA ARG A 135 1.76 -10.35 -2.08
C ARG A 135 3.23 -10.65 -2.39
N ALA A 136 3.85 -9.86 -3.27
CA ALA A 136 5.28 -9.97 -3.54
C ALA A 136 6.12 -9.67 -2.30
N CYS A 137 5.74 -8.64 -1.52
CA CYS A 137 6.41 -8.31 -0.26
C CYS A 137 6.32 -9.45 0.76
N LEU A 138 5.19 -10.16 0.85
CA LEU A 138 5.07 -11.37 1.68
C LEU A 138 6.04 -12.47 1.20
N GLY A 139 6.20 -12.65 -0.11
CA GLY A 139 7.15 -13.63 -0.66
C GLY A 139 8.61 -13.30 -0.39
N ALA A 140 8.95 -12.01 -0.22
CA ALA A 140 10.30 -11.54 0.01
C ALA A 140 10.74 -11.57 1.49
N SER A 141 9.82 -11.83 2.42
CA SER A 141 10.12 -11.86 3.85
C SER A 141 9.47 -13.05 4.55
N PRO A 142 10.25 -14.12 4.83
CA PRO A 142 9.75 -15.32 5.51
C PRO A 142 9.11 -15.02 6.87
N ASP A 143 9.72 -14.15 7.69
CA ASP A 143 9.23 -13.82 9.02
C ASP A 143 7.89 -13.06 8.96
N VAL A 144 7.77 -12.09 8.04
CA VAL A 144 6.49 -11.39 7.82
C VAL A 144 5.46 -12.35 7.26
N ARG A 145 5.84 -13.28 6.36
CA ARG A 145 4.91 -14.29 5.84
C ARG A 145 4.39 -15.20 6.94
N GLN A 146 5.28 -15.68 7.81
CA GLN A 146 4.90 -16.54 8.93
C GLN A 146 3.93 -15.81 9.87
N ALA A 147 4.25 -14.56 10.25
CA ALA A 147 3.38 -13.74 11.08
C ALA A 147 2.05 -13.40 10.40
N TYR A 148 2.05 -13.29 9.06
CA TYR A 148 0.84 -13.08 8.28
C TYR A 148 -0.03 -14.32 8.20
N ASP A 149 0.49 -15.54 8.34
CA ASP A 149 -0.31 -16.76 8.17
C ASP A 149 -0.95 -17.29 9.45
N ASN A 150 -0.34 -16.98 10.57
CA ASN A 150 -0.88 -17.22 11.91
C ASN A 150 -2.16 -16.42 12.18
#